data_AF-A0A534U9X4-F1
#
_entry.id   AF-A0A534U9X4-F1
#
_cell.length_a   1.000
_cell.length_b   1.000
_cell.length_c   1.000
_cell.angle_alpha   90.00
_cell.angle_beta   90.00
_cell.angle_gamma   90.00
#
_symmetry.space_group_name_H-M   'P 1'
#
loop_
_entity.id
_entity.type
_entity.pdbx_description
1 polymer ?
#
loop_
_entity_poly.entity_id
_entity_poly.type
_entity_poly.pdbx_seq_one_letter_code
_entity_poly.pdbx_strand_id
1 'polypeptide(L)'
;MKKETIAAAAAAIALSGAAGAHEFVCEKTIEGEVVHVVAEYPATLHFKIVVTNTHPTDASTALAVRDDLLARFLPAVPFVVEVGQSLQLDAAITVSSRAECSRLSRAAACNGGIDDVFQVIFDGGLAQCAARLVCMRDMGGGKE
;
A
#
# COMPACT_ATOMS: atom_id res chain seq x y z
N MET A 1 -15.91 -37.68 -0.07
CA MET A 1 -16.24 -36.80 1.07
C MET A 1 -15.57 -35.45 0.83
N LYS A 2 -16.26 -34.38 1.20
CA LYS A 2 -16.17 -33.02 0.63
C LYS A 2 -14.83 -32.32 0.92
N LYS A 3 -14.37 -31.53 -0.07
CA LYS A 3 -13.30 -30.53 0.06
C LYS A 3 -13.77 -29.44 1.03
N GLU A 4 -13.02 -29.21 2.09
CA GLU A 4 -13.24 -28.04 2.96
C GLU A 4 -12.12 -27.04 2.68
N THR A 5 -12.45 -26.08 1.81
CA THR A 5 -11.70 -24.84 1.62
C THR A 5 -11.85 -23.99 2.86
N ILE A 6 -10.75 -23.83 3.61
CA ILE A 6 -10.67 -22.90 4.73
C ILE A 6 -10.63 -21.49 4.16
N ALA A 7 -11.73 -20.75 4.31
CA ALA A 7 -11.76 -19.32 4.03
C ALA A 7 -10.98 -18.60 5.14
N ALA A 8 -9.81 -18.04 4.80
CA ALA A 8 -9.11 -17.11 5.68
C ALA A 8 -9.91 -15.81 5.71
N ALA A 9 -10.55 -15.54 6.85
CA ALA A 9 -11.21 -14.27 7.09
C ALA A 9 -10.14 -13.16 7.18
N ALA A 10 -10.26 -12.17 6.31
CA ALA A 10 -9.45 -10.96 6.34
C ALA A 10 -9.62 -10.26 7.69
N ALA A 11 -8.56 -10.22 8.49
CA ALA A 11 -8.49 -9.35 9.65
C ALA A 11 -8.28 -7.92 9.15
N ALA A 12 -9.37 -7.17 9.02
CA ALA A 12 -9.33 -5.72 8.88
C ALA A 12 -8.78 -5.13 10.19
N ILE A 13 -7.45 -4.94 10.25
CA ILE A 13 -6.85 -4.14 11.30
C ILE A 13 -7.11 -2.69 10.91
N ALA A 14 -8.16 -2.11 11.48
CA ALA A 14 -8.36 -0.67 11.48
C ALA A 14 -7.21 -0.03 12.27
N LEU A 15 -6.14 0.38 11.59
CA LEU A 15 -5.15 1.28 12.18
C LEU A 15 -5.71 2.70 12.11
N SER A 16 -6.22 3.14 13.26
CA SER A 16 -6.55 4.52 13.57
C SER A 16 -5.29 5.41 13.59
N GLY A 17 -5.27 6.41 12.71
CA GLY A 17 -4.40 7.60 12.72
C GLY A 17 -4.59 8.35 11.40
N ALA A 18 -5.13 9.57 11.30
CA ALA A 18 -5.29 10.64 12.25
C ALA A 18 -6.66 11.31 12.10
N ALA A 19 -7.23 11.74 13.23
CA ALA A 19 -8.34 12.68 13.25
C ALA A 19 -7.86 14.00 12.60
N GLY A 20 -8.27 14.22 11.35
CA GLY A 20 -7.85 15.34 10.50
C GLY A 20 -8.32 15.22 9.05
N ALA A 21 -8.71 14.01 8.60
CA ALA A 21 -9.13 13.74 7.23
C ALA A 21 -10.65 13.45 7.16
N HIS A 22 -11.46 14.50 7.01
CA HIS A 22 -12.89 14.33 6.70
C HIS A 22 -13.16 14.16 5.19
N GLU A 23 -12.10 14.08 4.40
CA GLU A 23 -12.19 14.10 2.94
C GLU A 23 -11.75 12.76 2.35
N PHE A 24 -10.51 12.32 2.61
CA PHE A 24 -10.02 11.03 2.13
C PHE A 24 -9.59 10.08 3.24
N VAL A 25 -9.86 8.79 3.04
CA VAL A 25 -9.14 7.68 3.69
C VAL A 25 -8.42 6.88 2.61
N CYS A 26 -7.36 6.17 2.97
CA CYS A 26 -6.73 5.26 2.03
C CYS A 26 -6.29 3.95 2.68
N GLU A 27 -6.19 2.92 1.83
CA GLU A 27 -5.67 1.60 2.18
C GLU A 27 -4.60 1.22 1.18
N LYS A 28 -3.53 0.57 1.66
CA LYS A 28 -2.45 0.06 0.82
C LYS A 28 -2.13 -1.38 1.20
N THR A 29 -1.98 -2.24 0.20
CA THR A 29 -1.68 -3.66 0.40
C THR A 29 -0.68 -4.17 -0.62
N ILE A 30 0.08 -5.20 -0.25
CA ILE A 30 0.97 -6.00 -1.09
C ILE A 30 0.42 -7.42 -1.08
N GLU A 31 0.04 -7.96 -2.24
CA GLU A 31 -0.65 -9.26 -2.35
C GLU A 31 -1.93 -9.34 -1.48
N GLY A 32 -2.59 -8.21 -1.26
CA GLY A 32 -3.77 -8.11 -0.39
C GLY A 32 -3.46 -8.03 1.11
N GLU A 33 -2.18 -8.00 1.50
CA GLU A 33 -1.74 -7.92 2.90
C GLU A 33 -1.10 -6.57 3.22
N VAL A 34 -1.30 -6.07 4.45
CA VAL A 34 -0.61 -4.86 4.94
C VAL A 34 0.84 -5.14 5.32
N VAL A 35 1.20 -6.41 5.56
CA VAL A 35 2.57 -6.87 5.75
C VAL A 35 2.76 -8.10 4.88
N HIS A 36 3.63 -8.03 3.89
CA HIS A 36 3.93 -9.14 2.99
C HIS A 36 5.37 -9.62 3.15
N VAL A 37 5.56 -10.92 3.21
CA VAL A 37 6.87 -11.57 3.36
C VAL A 37 7.27 -12.23 2.05
N VAL A 38 8.40 -11.79 1.47
CA VAL A 38 9.00 -12.43 0.30
C VAL A 38 9.95 -13.52 0.76
N ALA A 39 9.53 -14.77 0.56
CA ALA A 39 10.29 -15.97 0.94
C ALA A 39 11.21 -16.48 -0.18
N GLU A 40 10.87 -16.21 -1.44
CA GLU A 40 11.56 -16.74 -2.61
C GLU A 40 11.77 -15.64 -3.66
N TYR A 41 12.83 -15.79 -4.45
CA TYR A 41 13.19 -14.87 -5.53
C TYR A 41 13.46 -15.63 -6.83
N PRO A 42 13.10 -15.07 -7.99
CA PRO A 42 12.39 -13.80 -8.19
C PRO A 42 10.93 -13.86 -7.74
N ALA A 43 10.37 -12.72 -7.32
CA ALA A 43 8.95 -12.58 -6.97
C ALA A 43 8.35 -11.35 -7.64
N THR A 44 7.12 -11.45 -8.15
CA THR A 44 6.35 -10.29 -8.61
C THR A 44 5.36 -9.92 -7.54
N LEU A 45 5.46 -8.67 -7.06
CA LEU A 45 4.66 -8.09 -6.00
C LEU A 45 3.57 -7.20 -6.60
N HIS A 46 2.32 -7.45 -6.23
CA HIS A 46 1.15 -6.69 -6.63
C HIS A 46 0.75 -5.73 -5.50
N PHE A 47 0.92 -4.44 -5.76
CA PHE A 47 0.50 -3.38 -4.88
C PHE A 47 -0.89 -2.92 -5.27
N LYS A 48 -1.74 -2.71 -4.27
CA LYS A 48 -3.05 -2.07 -4.43
C LYS A 48 -3.13 -0.90 -3.46
N ILE A 49 -3.52 0.27 -3.96
CA ILE A 49 -3.91 1.42 -3.15
C ILE A 49 -5.35 1.77 -3.48
N VAL A 50 -6.16 1.99 -2.44
CA VAL A 50 -7.54 2.47 -2.56
C VAL A 50 -7.62 3.80 -1.84
N VAL A 51 -8.12 4.83 -2.52
CA VAL A 51 -8.39 6.15 -1.95
C VAL A 51 -9.89 6.37 -1.99
N THR A 52 -10.52 6.52 -0.84
CA THR A 52 -11.98 6.64 -0.70
C THR A 52 -12.35 8.02 -0.22
N ASN A 53 -13.28 8.67 -0.93
CA ASN A 53 -13.91 9.89 -0.43
C ASN A 53 -14.87 9.54 0.71
N THR A 54 -14.61 10.10 1.89
CA THR A 54 -15.42 9.94 3.12
C THR A 54 -16.17 11.20 3.51
N HIS A 55 -16.08 12.27 2.72
CA HIS A 55 -16.88 13.46 2.90
C HIS A 55 -18.37 13.11 2.76
N PRO A 56 -19.25 13.58 3.67
CA PRO A 56 -20.63 13.11 3.73
C PRO A 56 -21.50 13.57 2.55
N THR A 57 -21.16 14.69 1.90
CA THR A 57 -22.05 15.34 0.93
C THR A 57 -21.39 15.81 -0.36
N ASP A 58 -20.06 15.96 -0.37
CA ASP A 58 -19.35 16.68 -1.42
C ASP A 58 -18.26 15.81 -2.03
N ALA A 59 -18.03 16.00 -3.33
CA ALA A 59 -16.88 15.40 -3.99
C ALA A 59 -15.58 15.98 -3.40
N SER A 60 -14.52 15.18 -3.49
CA SER A 60 -13.23 15.50 -2.90
C SER A 60 -12.16 15.60 -3.96
N THR A 61 -11.23 16.54 -3.79
CA THR A 61 -10.17 16.77 -4.78
C THR A 61 -8.81 16.43 -4.22
N ALA A 62 -8.16 15.43 -4.81
CA ALA A 62 -6.75 15.15 -4.55
C ALA A 62 -5.89 16.14 -5.35
N LEU A 63 -5.16 16.99 -4.65
CA LEU A 63 -4.30 18.03 -5.23
C LEU A 63 -2.90 17.50 -5.52
N ALA A 64 -2.44 16.54 -4.72
CA ALA A 64 -1.18 15.85 -4.91
C ALA A 64 -1.24 14.44 -4.32
N VAL A 65 -0.47 13.53 -4.90
CA VAL A 65 -0.24 12.19 -4.36
C VAL A 65 1.26 11.91 -4.34
N ARG A 66 1.70 11.13 -3.35
CA ARG A 66 3.12 10.76 -3.17
C ARG A 66 3.25 9.32 -2.75
N ASP A 67 4.19 8.65 -3.39
CA ASP A 67 4.61 7.28 -3.11
C ASP A 67 5.96 7.07 -3.79
N ASP A 68 7.04 6.98 -3.02
CA ASP A 68 8.39 6.93 -3.60
C ASP A 68 8.64 5.61 -4.35
N LEU A 69 8.02 4.52 -3.90
CA LEU A 69 8.14 3.20 -4.53
C LEU A 69 7.32 3.14 -5.84
N LEU A 70 6.12 3.72 -5.82
CA LEU A 70 5.14 3.62 -6.89
C LEU A 70 5.01 4.90 -7.71
N ALA A 71 5.96 5.84 -7.61
CA ALA A 71 5.90 7.17 -8.24
C ALA A 71 5.52 7.15 -9.73
N ARG A 72 5.98 6.14 -10.48
CA ARG A 72 5.68 5.99 -11.92
C ARG A 72 4.26 5.47 -12.24
N PHE A 73 3.56 4.97 -11.23
CA PHE A 73 2.20 4.42 -11.32
C PHE A 73 1.15 5.36 -10.73
N LEU A 74 1.58 6.51 -10.19
CA LEU A 74 0.70 7.48 -9.59
C LEU A 74 -0.21 8.14 -10.66
N PRO A 75 -1.46 8.45 -10.31
CA PRO A 75 -2.38 9.11 -11.22
C PRO A 75 -1.93 10.57 -11.45
N ALA A 76 -2.35 11.14 -12.58
CA ALA A 76 -2.20 12.56 -12.80
C ALA A 76 -3.05 13.35 -11.78
N VAL A 77 -2.50 14.45 -11.27
CA VAL A 77 -3.19 15.34 -10.33
C VAL A 77 -3.43 16.72 -10.96
N PRO A 78 -4.50 17.44 -10.57
CA PRO A 78 -5.50 17.03 -9.58
C PRO A 78 -6.52 16.02 -10.14
N PHE A 79 -7.14 15.24 -9.26
CA PHE A 79 -8.28 14.38 -9.61
C PHE A 79 -9.39 14.47 -8.57
N VAL A 80 -10.63 14.21 -9.01
CA VAL A 80 -11.83 14.27 -8.17
C VAL A 80 -12.34 12.85 -7.88
N VAL A 81 -12.76 12.62 -6.65
CA VAL A 81 -13.46 11.40 -6.24
C VAL A 81 -14.82 11.79 -5.68
N GLU A 82 -15.88 11.30 -6.32
CA GLU A 82 -17.26 11.56 -5.92
C GLU A 82 -17.58 10.98 -4.53
N VAL A 83 -18.65 11.48 -3.91
CA VAL A 83 -19.10 11.06 -2.57
C VAL A 83 -19.24 9.53 -2.48
N GLY A 84 -18.55 8.94 -1.50
CA GLY A 84 -18.57 7.49 -1.24
C GLY A 84 -17.92 6.63 -2.33
N GLN A 85 -17.32 7.23 -3.37
CA GLN A 85 -16.57 6.51 -4.39
C GLN A 85 -15.11 6.32 -3.97
N SER A 86 -14.44 5.42 -4.69
CA SER A 86 -13.03 5.14 -4.50
C SER A 86 -12.27 5.18 -5.82
N LEU A 87 -11.05 5.69 -5.77
CA LEU A 87 -10.05 5.48 -6.81
C LEU A 87 -9.20 4.27 -6.40
N GLN A 88 -8.98 3.33 -7.33
CA GLN A 88 -8.06 2.22 -7.15
C GLN A 88 -6.82 2.40 -8.04
N LEU A 89 -5.68 2.07 -7.47
CA LEU A 89 -4.37 2.09 -8.11
C LEU A 89 -3.75 0.70 -7.96
N ASP A 90 -3.40 0.09 -9.09
CA ASP A 90 -2.75 -1.20 -9.14
C ASP A 90 -1.36 -1.06 -9.76
N ALA A 91 -0.37 -1.68 -9.13
CA ALA A 91 1.01 -1.70 -9.63
C ALA A 91 1.65 -3.06 -9.42
N ALA A 92 2.52 -3.46 -10.36
CA ALA A 92 3.31 -4.67 -10.25
C ALA A 92 4.81 -4.34 -10.28
N ILE A 93 5.56 -4.89 -9.32
CA ILE A 93 7.02 -4.76 -9.24
C ILE A 93 7.63 -6.15 -9.08
N THR A 94 8.51 -6.54 -10.00
CA THR A 94 9.30 -7.76 -9.85
C THR A 94 10.58 -7.47 -9.08
N VAL A 95 10.83 -8.23 -8.02
CA VAL A 95 12.08 -8.27 -7.28
C VAL A 95 12.85 -9.53 -7.66
N SER A 96 14.06 -9.35 -8.19
CA SER A 96 14.88 -10.45 -8.70
C SER A 96 15.77 -11.08 -7.64
N SER A 97 15.96 -10.39 -6.51
CA SER A 97 16.84 -10.82 -5.43
C SER A 97 16.45 -10.22 -4.09
N ARG A 98 16.95 -10.81 -3.00
CA ARG A 98 16.89 -10.21 -1.67
C ARG A 98 17.45 -8.80 -1.63
N ALA A 99 18.57 -8.53 -2.33
CA ALA A 99 19.20 -7.21 -2.32
C ALA A 99 18.28 -6.14 -2.93
N GLU A 100 17.59 -6.50 -4.02
CA GLU A 100 16.59 -5.64 -4.65
C GLU A 100 15.37 -5.44 -3.75
N CYS A 101 14.79 -6.52 -3.22
CA CYS A 101 13.70 -6.44 -2.24
C CYS A 101 14.06 -5.55 -1.05
N SER A 102 15.26 -5.74 -0.49
CA SER A 102 15.72 -4.96 0.66
C SER A 102 15.98 -3.50 0.30
N ARG A 103 16.31 -3.18 -0.96
CA ARG A 103 16.38 -1.79 -1.42
C ARG A 103 14.98 -1.18 -1.49
N LEU A 104 14.00 -1.91 -2.04
CA LEU A 104 12.62 -1.42 -2.13
C LEU A 104 12.03 -1.20 -0.73
N SER A 105 12.26 -2.12 0.20
CA SER A 105 11.81 -1.95 1.59
C SER A 105 12.50 -0.79 2.34
N ARG A 106 13.59 -0.24 1.78
CA ARG A 106 14.32 0.93 2.32
C ARG A 106 14.09 2.24 1.58
N ALA A 107 13.61 2.20 0.33
CA ALA A 107 13.52 3.37 -0.54
C ALA A 107 12.48 4.41 -0.07
N ALA A 108 11.57 4.03 0.83
CA ALA A 108 10.54 4.91 1.41
C ALA A 108 11.01 5.69 2.67
N ALA A 109 12.32 5.78 2.92
CA ALA A 109 12.86 6.30 4.18
C ALA A 109 13.18 7.81 4.13
N CYS A 110 12.26 8.64 4.63
CA CYS A 110 12.58 9.90 5.29
C CYS A 110 11.94 9.90 6.70
N ASN A 111 12.75 10.06 7.76
CA ASN A 111 12.35 10.18 9.18
C ASN A 111 12.02 8.89 9.98
N GLY A 112 12.86 7.85 9.89
CA GLY A 112 13.07 6.94 11.03
C GLY A 112 11.92 6.00 11.43
N GLY A 113 10.93 5.79 10.56
CA GLY A 113 9.90 4.74 10.69
C GLY A 113 9.78 3.95 9.38
N ILE A 114 9.62 2.63 9.47
CA ILE A 114 9.64 1.66 8.37
C ILE A 114 8.23 1.51 7.83
N ASP A 115 7.89 2.17 6.73
CA ASP A 115 6.63 1.96 6.01
C ASP A 115 6.72 2.54 4.59
N ASP A 116 6.23 1.82 3.57
CA ASP A 116 6.08 2.37 2.22
C ASP A 116 4.79 3.19 2.18
N VAL A 117 4.91 4.48 2.48
CA VAL A 117 3.76 5.38 2.74
C VAL A 117 3.25 6.00 1.44
N PHE A 118 2.00 5.69 1.09
CA PHE A 118 1.23 6.49 0.16
C PHE A 118 0.62 7.68 0.89
N GLN A 119 0.65 8.86 0.26
CA GLN A 119 0.02 10.07 0.75
C GLN A 119 -0.90 10.65 -0.32
N VAL A 120 -2.10 11.07 0.09
CA VAL A 120 -2.98 11.93 -0.70
C VAL A 120 -3.17 13.25 0.03
N ILE A 121 -2.93 14.35 -0.68
CA ILE A 121 -3.01 15.73 -0.17
C ILE A 121 -4.23 16.39 -0.81
N PHE A 122 -5.03 17.04 0.01
CA PHE A 122 -6.28 17.71 -0.35
C PHE A 122 -6.39 19.04 0.41
N ASP A 123 -7.37 19.88 0.07
CA ASP A 123 -7.50 21.22 0.66
C ASP A 123 -7.60 21.19 2.19
N GLY A 124 -8.31 20.21 2.74
CA GLY A 124 -8.51 20.02 4.17
C GLY A 124 -7.37 19.31 4.92
N GLY A 125 -6.34 18.79 4.23
CA GLY A 125 -5.25 18.06 4.89
C GLY A 125 -4.58 16.97 4.07
N LEU A 126 -4.22 15.88 4.76
CA LEU A 126 -3.52 14.74 4.18
C LEU A 126 -4.06 13.43 4.76
N ALA A 127 -4.15 12.41 3.92
CA ALA A 127 -4.41 11.03 4.34
C ALA A 127 -3.23 10.15 3.93
N GLN A 128 -2.91 9.18 4.79
CA GLN A 128 -1.74 8.33 4.65
C GLN A 128 -2.10 6.88 4.91
N CYS A 129 -1.50 5.99 4.14
CA CYS A 129 -1.60 4.55 4.31
C CYS A 129 -0.31 3.89 3.87
N ALA A 130 0.00 2.75 4.46
CA ALA A 130 1.23 2.05 4.18
C ALA A 130 1.02 0.55 4.13
N ALA A 131 1.96 -0.10 3.44
CA ALA A 131 2.17 -1.53 3.55
C ALA A 131 3.66 -1.79 3.82
N ARG A 132 3.94 -2.93 4.44
CA ARG A 132 5.29 -3.33 4.84
C ARG A 132 5.74 -4.54 4.04
N LEU A 133 6.89 -4.41 3.40
CA LEU A 133 7.57 -5.51 2.71
C LEU A 133 8.69 -6.09 3.59
N VAL A 134 8.66 -7.40 3.83
CA VAL A 134 9.70 -8.13 4.58
C VAL A 134 10.44 -9.07 3.64
N CYS A 135 11.76 -8.93 3.56
CA CYS A 135 12.60 -9.70 2.63
C CYS A 135 13.35 -10.81 3.38
N MET A 136 12.96 -12.07 3.19
CA MET A 136 13.66 -13.20 3.80
C MET A 136 15.01 -13.47 3.12
N ARG A 137 15.84 -14.29 3.77
CA ARG A 137 17.09 -14.78 3.17
C ARG A 137 16.76 -15.72 2.02
N ASP A 138 17.54 -15.64 0.94
CA ASP A 138 17.50 -16.63 -0.13
C ASP A 138 17.68 -18.01 0.52
N MET A 139 16.73 -18.93 0.32
CA MET A 139 16.82 -20.31 0.80
C MET A 139 17.84 -21.09 -0.06
N GLY A 140 19.07 -20.61 -0.13
CA GLY A 140 20.22 -21.39 -0.57
C GLY A 140 20.71 -22.23 0.61
N GLY A 141 20.54 -23.54 0.52
CA GLY A 141 20.79 -24.51 1.59
C GLY A 141 22.15 -24.36 2.30
N GLY A 142 22.14 -23.69 3.45
CA GLY A 142 23.21 -23.75 4.44
C GLY A 142 22.90 -24.85 5.44
N LYS A 143 23.56 -26.01 5.26
CA LYS A 143 23.84 -26.89 6.39
C LYS A 143 24.87 -26.20 7.27
N GLU A 144 24.57 -26.03 8.54
CA GLU A 144 25.56 -26.06 9.62
C GLU A 144 25.15 -27.18 10.59
#